data_AF-A0A4Y9S527-F1
#
_entry.id   AF-A0A4Y9S527-F1
#
_cell.length_a   1.000
_cell.length_b   1.000
_cell.length_c   1.000
_cell.angle_alpha   90.00
_cell.angle_beta   90.00
_cell.angle_gamma   90.00
#
_symmetry.space_group_name_H-M   'P 1'
#
loop_
_entity.id
_entity.type
_entity.pdbx_description
1 polymer ?
#
loop_
_entity_poly.entity_id
_entity_poly.type
_entity_poly.pdbx_seq_one_letter_code
_entity_poly.pdbx_strand_id
1 'polypeptide(L)'
;MDGGGAGCPCGASLVERRRHPGLDRDDLAGGVGGYSRRAVNRLSRWGDACEAGAALHSREPGMLFAIVSLLLVSQSPDHLPADCAKAEDTLAINACASRDLSREVERMDHYLVAARRNADAADQGAGNATFSLSQRAYLDQAQEAWAAYADLVCKGVYDKWNGGSIRNVAALRCRIDMTRERTHVVWRNYLTYADSTPPELPEPIRPASEELSYED
;
A
#
# COMPACT_ATOMS: atom_id res chain seq x y z
N MET A 1 -11.82 -7.14 46.33
CA MET A 1 -10.53 -6.66 46.87
C MET A 1 -9.47 -6.90 45.81
N ASP A 2 -9.47 -5.94 44.88
CA ASP A 2 -8.41 -5.35 44.06
C ASP A 2 -7.25 -6.22 43.55
N GLY A 3 -7.38 -6.65 42.29
CA GLY A 3 -6.26 -6.91 41.39
C GLY A 3 -6.28 -5.86 40.27
N GLY A 4 -5.33 -4.92 40.32
CA GLY A 4 -5.16 -3.87 39.33
C GLY A 4 -4.52 -4.41 38.05
N GLY A 5 -5.29 -4.44 36.96
CA GLY A 5 -4.79 -4.69 35.61
C GLY A 5 -4.10 -3.44 35.07
N ALA A 6 -2.83 -3.57 34.67
CA ALA A 6 -2.12 -2.53 33.93
C ALA A 6 -2.67 -2.46 32.50
N GLY A 7 -3.54 -1.48 32.26
CA GLY A 7 -4.02 -1.13 30.93
C GLY A 7 -2.90 -0.50 30.09
N CYS A 8 -2.93 -0.80 28.79
CA CYS A 8 -2.13 -0.09 27.78
C CYS A 8 -2.58 1.39 27.72
N PRO A 9 -1.69 2.39 27.81
CA PRO A 9 -2.11 3.78 27.74
C PRO A 9 -2.28 4.21 26.28
N CYS A 10 -3.48 4.03 25.74
CA CYS A 10 -3.97 4.86 24.64
C CYS A 10 -4.77 6.02 25.25
N GLY A 11 -4.13 7.18 25.41
CA GLY A 11 -4.79 8.41 25.82
C GLY A 11 -4.10 9.13 26.98
N ALA A 12 -3.14 10.00 26.65
CA ALA A 12 -2.80 11.12 27.50
C ALA A 12 -2.57 12.36 26.62
N SER A 13 -3.47 13.32 26.76
CA SER A 13 -3.26 14.70 26.37
C SER A 13 -2.04 15.23 27.14
N LEU A 14 -1.02 15.69 26.43
CA LEU A 14 0.04 16.52 26.99
C LEU A 14 0.28 17.69 26.04
N VAL A 15 -0.46 18.77 26.34
CA VAL A 15 0.02 20.13 26.13
C VAL A 15 1.33 20.25 26.89
N GLU A 16 2.46 20.08 26.21
CA GLU A 16 3.76 20.54 26.71
C GLU A 16 4.56 21.04 25.51
N ARG A 17 4.51 22.37 25.31
CA ARG A 17 5.38 23.09 24.38
C ARG A 17 6.83 22.93 24.84
N ARG A 18 7.55 21.92 24.32
CA ARG A 18 9.00 22.00 24.28
C ARG A 18 9.43 22.80 23.05
N ARG A 19 10.05 23.95 23.31
CA ARG A 19 10.78 24.76 22.33
C ARG A 19 11.84 23.88 21.66
N HIS A 20 11.75 23.71 20.34
CA HIS A 20 12.85 23.18 19.54
C HIS A 20 13.90 24.28 19.31
N PRO A 21 15.20 24.00 19.45
CA PRO A 21 16.24 24.87 18.93
C PRO A 21 16.36 24.65 17.42
N GLY A 22 16.18 25.73 16.66
CA GLY A 22 16.71 25.93 15.30
C GLY A 22 16.31 24.91 14.23
N LEU A 23 15.21 25.16 13.53
CA LEU A 23 15.12 24.86 12.10
C LEU A 23 15.48 26.18 11.40
N ASP A 24 16.76 26.32 11.04
CA ASP A 24 17.21 27.48 10.28
C ASP A 24 16.68 27.38 8.84
N ARG A 25 16.27 28.52 8.26
CA ARG A 25 15.67 28.58 6.92
C ARG A 25 16.69 28.33 5.79
N ASP A 26 17.95 28.09 6.13
CA ASP A 26 19.06 28.01 5.18
C ASP A 26 19.34 26.58 4.66
N ASP A 27 18.67 25.54 5.16
CA ASP A 27 18.81 24.15 4.67
C ASP A 27 18.09 23.87 3.32
N LEU A 28 17.40 24.86 2.74
CA LEU A 28 16.77 24.73 1.42
C LEU A 28 17.62 25.27 0.26
N ALA A 29 18.83 25.76 0.55
CA ALA A 29 19.72 26.32 -0.46
C ALA A 29 21.07 25.59 -0.47
N GLY A 30 21.09 24.34 -0.96
CA GLY A 30 22.37 23.66 -1.15
C GLY A 30 22.29 22.26 -1.74
N GLY A 31 22.56 22.16 -3.04
CA GLY A 31 23.39 21.08 -3.58
C GLY A 31 22.78 19.70 -3.75
N VAL A 32 22.84 19.21 -4.99
CA VAL A 32 22.64 17.82 -5.39
C VAL A 32 23.50 16.90 -4.50
N GLY A 33 22.89 16.16 -3.56
CA GLY A 33 23.66 15.22 -2.75
C GLY A 33 22.97 14.69 -1.50
N GLY A 34 22.25 13.58 -1.64
CA GLY A 34 22.09 12.59 -0.57
C GLY A 34 20.92 12.79 0.38
N TYR A 35 19.83 12.05 0.14
CA TYR A 35 18.92 11.69 1.22
C TYR A 35 19.72 10.91 2.28
N SER A 36 19.91 11.54 3.45
CA SER A 36 20.59 10.93 4.59
C SER A 36 20.01 9.55 4.90
N ARG A 37 20.87 8.53 4.96
CA ARG A 37 20.53 7.14 5.34
C ARG A 37 19.71 7.02 6.63
N ARG A 38 19.67 8.08 7.46
CA ARG A 38 18.86 8.15 8.69
C ARG A 38 17.35 8.30 8.44
N ALA A 39 16.92 8.84 7.31
CA ALA A 39 15.51 8.98 6.98
C ALA A 39 14.90 7.64 6.55
N VAL A 40 15.63 6.88 5.72
CA VAL A 40 15.21 5.57 5.21
C VAL A 40 15.15 4.52 6.34
N ASN A 41 16.13 4.48 7.24
CA ASN A 41 16.16 3.56 8.39
C ASN A 41 15.04 3.81 9.43
N ARG A 42 14.33 4.93 9.36
CA ARG A 42 13.22 5.24 10.27
C ARG A 42 11.87 4.72 9.78
N LEU A 43 11.74 4.46 8.47
CA LEU A 43 10.52 3.91 7.88
C LEU A 43 10.49 2.37 7.93
N SER A 44 11.63 1.68 7.84
CA SER A 44 11.66 0.20 7.93
C SER A 44 11.30 -0.33 9.33
N ARG A 45 11.59 0.43 10.39
CA ARG A 45 11.27 0.04 11.79
C ARG A 45 9.79 0.06 12.17
N TRP A 46 8.90 0.53 11.28
CA TRP A 46 7.45 0.50 11.51
C TRP A 46 6.78 -0.77 10.97
N GLY A 47 7.47 -1.54 10.11
CA GLY A 47 6.97 -2.85 9.62
C GLY A 47 7.16 -3.98 10.65
N ASP A 48 8.30 -4.00 11.34
CA ASP A 48 8.69 -5.13 12.20
C ASP A 48 7.92 -5.19 13.55
N ALA A 49 7.16 -4.15 13.90
CA ALA A 49 6.42 -4.11 15.16
C ALA A 49 5.06 -4.83 15.12
N CYS A 50 4.60 -5.28 13.94
CA CYS A 50 3.35 -6.04 13.81
C CYS A 50 3.55 -7.57 13.84
N GLU A 51 4.75 -8.10 13.59
CA GLU A 51 5.00 -9.56 13.53
C GLU A 51 5.57 -10.16 14.83
N ALA A 52 6.07 -9.34 15.75
CA ALA A 52 6.73 -9.83 16.98
C ALA A 52 5.77 -10.19 18.13
N GLY A 53 4.54 -10.63 17.84
CA GLY A 53 3.53 -11.04 18.84
C GLY A 53 3.18 -12.53 18.86
N ALA A 54 3.67 -13.32 17.91
CA ALA A 54 3.23 -14.71 17.71
C ALA A 54 4.31 -15.75 18.04
N ALA A 55 4.99 -15.60 19.17
CA ALA A 55 5.79 -16.69 19.70
C ALA A 55 5.97 -16.48 21.19
N LEU A 56 5.27 -17.27 22.01
CA LEU A 56 5.75 -17.78 23.30
C LEU A 56 4.69 -18.64 24.02
N HIS A 57 5.13 -19.85 24.42
CA HIS A 57 4.54 -20.83 25.35
C HIS A 57 3.49 -21.82 24.77
N SER A 58 3.51 -23.14 25.00
CA SER A 58 4.37 -24.03 25.81
C SER A 58 3.98 -25.50 25.56
N ARG A 59 4.91 -26.44 25.83
CA ARG A 59 4.77 -27.92 25.78
C ARG A 59 4.02 -28.52 27.00
N GLU A 60 3.05 -29.41 26.69
CA GLU A 60 2.60 -30.71 27.31
C GLU A 60 2.13 -30.81 28.79
N PRO A 61 1.38 -31.87 29.27
CA PRO A 61 0.84 -33.09 28.61
C PRO A 61 -0.66 -33.45 28.94
N GLY A 62 -1.20 -34.40 28.17
CA GLY A 62 -2.21 -35.42 28.53
C GLY A 62 -3.44 -35.08 29.40
N MET A 63 -4.62 -34.91 28.78
CA MET A 63 -5.88 -35.36 29.38
C MET A 63 -6.94 -35.60 28.29
N LEU A 64 -7.35 -36.87 28.13
CA LEU A 64 -8.50 -37.30 27.35
C LEU A 64 -9.78 -36.74 27.98
N PHE A 65 -10.30 -35.64 27.44
CA PHE A 65 -11.70 -35.23 27.65
C PHE A 65 -12.40 -35.21 26.29
N ALA A 66 -13.17 -36.26 26.04
CA ALA A 66 -14.14 -36.30 24.97
C ALA A 66 -15.27 -35.30 25.31
N ILE A 67 -15.30 -34.16 24.62
CA ILE A 67 -16.46 -33.27 24.57
C ILE A 67 -16.93 -33.28 23.12
N VAL A 68 -18.07 -33.92 22.89
CA VAL A 68 -18.82 -33.83 21.63
C VAL A 68 -19.35 -32.39 21.55
N SER A 69 -18.56 -31.50 20.95
CA SER A 69 -18.97 -30.13 20.65
C SER A 69 -20.01 -30.15 19.54
N LEU A 70 -21.23 -29.79 19.92
CA LEU A 70 -22.35 -29.54 19.03
C LEU A 70 -21.96 -28.42 18.03
N LEU A 71 -21.64 -28.80 16.80
CA LEU A 71 -21.38 -27.86 15.70
C LEU A 71 -22.69 -27.17 15.32
N LEU A 72 -22.99 -26.03 15.96
CA LEU A 72 -23.86 -25.04 15.34
C LEU A 72 -23.08 -24.46 14.15
N VAL A 73 -23.29 -25.05 12.96
CA VAL A 73 -22.94 -24.41 11.69
C VAL A 73 -23.76 -23.13 11.61
N SER A 74 -23.16 -22.02 12.03
CA SER A 74 -23.69 -20.69 11.77
C SER A 74 -23.52 -20.43 10.28
N GLN A 75 -24.52 -20.81 9.50
CA GLN A 75 -24.63 -20.43 8.09
C GLN A 75 -24.85 -18.91 8.09
N SER A 76 -23.75 -18.17 8.07
CA SER A 76 -23.78 -16.75 7.71
C SER A 76 -24.42 -16.70 6.34
N PRO A 77 -25.43 -15.84 6.10
CA PRO A 77 -25.99 -15.70 4.77
C PRO A 77 -24.82 -15.47 3.82
N ASP A 78 -24.69 -16.35 2.81
CA ASP A 78 -23.76 -16.14 1.72
C ASP A 78 -24.03 -14.73 1.20
N HIS A 79 -23.12 -13.81 1.50
CA HIS A 79 -23.17 -12.47 0.94
C HIS A 79 -22.95 -12.66 -0.56
N LEU A 80 -24.05 -12.84 -1.29
CA LEU A 80 -24.04 -12.85 -2.75
C LEU A 80 -23.18 -11.66 -3.20
N PRO A 81 -22.23 -11.87 -4.12
CA PRO A 81 -21.37 -10.80 -4.57
C PRO A 81 -22.24 -9.62 -5.02
N ALA A 82 -21.98 -8.43 -4.45
CA ALA A 82 -22.81 -7.26 -4.70
C ALA A 82 -22.96 -7.00 -6.20
N ASP A 83 -24.20 -6.80 -6.66
CA ASP A 83 -24.48 -6.29 -8.01
C ASP A 83 -24.07 -4.82 -8.05
N CYS A 84 -22.82 -4.57 -8.46
CA CYS A 84 -22.25 -3.23 -8.42
C CYS A 84 -22.89 -2.25 -9.40
N ALA A 85 -23.69 -2.73 -10.35
CA ALA A 85 -24.52 -1.85 -11.18
C ALA A 85 -25.74 -1.30 -10.40
N LYS A 86 -26.09 -1.91 -9.27
CA LYS A 86 -27.27 -1.57 -8.45
C LYS A 86 -26.93 -1.36 -6.98
N ALA A 87 -25.66 -1.10 -6.65
CA ALA A 87 -25.24 -0.89 -5.28
C ALA A 87 -25.80 0.45 -4.76
N GLU A 88 -26.79 0.38 -3.87
CA GLU A 88 -27.43 1.58 -3.30
C GLU A 88 -27.04 1.84 -1.83
N ASP A 89 -26.72 0.79 -1.08
CA ASP A 89 -26.31 0.93 0.32
C ASP A 89 -24.79 1.02 0.48
N THR A 90 -24.35 1.55 1.63
CA THR A 90 -22.93 1.79 1.90
C THR A 90 -22.11 0.48 1.92
N LEU A 91 -22.68 -0.63 2.40
CA LEU A 91 -21.98 -1.91 2.46
C LEU A 91 -21.72 -2.45 1.05
N ALA A 92 -22.74 -2.43 0.18
CA ALA A 92 -22.62 -2.82 -1.21
C ALA A 92 -21.62 -1.92 -1.96
N ILE A 93 -21.69 -0.59 -1.78
CA ILE A 93 -20.75 0.36 -2.39
C ILE A 93 -19.31 0.07 -1.97
N ASN A 94 -19.08 -0.18 -0.68
CA ASN A 94 -17.75 -0.51 -0.16
C ASN A 94 -17.22 -1.84 -0.73
N ALA A 95 -18.09 -2.86 -0.82
CA ALA A 95 -17.73 -4.15 -1.39
C ALA A 95 -17.33 -4.03 -2.88
N CYS A 96 -18.08 -3.22 -3.64
CA CYS A 96 -17.79 -2.93 -5.04
C CYS A 96 -16.46 -2.20 -5.22
N ALA A 97 -16.22 -1.14 -4.46
CA ALA A 97 -14.97 -0.40 -4.53
C ALA A 97 -13.76 -1.26 -4.11
N SER A 98 -13.94 -2.18 -3.15
CA SER A 98 -12.90 -3.15 -2.77
C SER A 98 -12.58 -4.11 -3.93
N ARG A 99 -13.62 -4.64 -4.60
CA ARG A 99 -13.45 -5.50 -5.78
C ARG A 99 -12.75 -4.77 -6.93
N ASP A 100 -13.11 -3.52 -7.16
CA ASP A 100 -12.47 -2.71 -8.20
C ASP A 100 -11.00 -2.45 -7.87
N LEU A 101 -10.67 -2.14 -6.60
CA LEU A 101 -9.28 -2.05 -6.16
C LEU A 101 -8.51 -3.36 -6.40
N SER A 102 -9.08 -4.52 -6.06
CA SER A 102 -8.42 -5.81 -6.33
C SER A 102 -8.11 -6.01 -7.80
N ARG A 103 -9.02 -5.63 -8.71
CA ARG A 103 -8.81 -5.72 -10.16
C ARG A 103 -7.70 -4.79 -10.64
N GLU A 104 -7.61 -3.59 -10.09
CA GLU A 104 -6.54 -2.64 -10.44
C GLU A 104 -5.18 -3.10 -9.90
N VAL A 105 -5.14 -3.69 -8.70
CA VAL A 105 -3.91 -4.28 -8.15
C VAL A 105 -3.45 -5.46 -8.99
N GLU A 106 -4.35 -6.37 -9.36
CA GLU A 106 -4.05 -7.49 -10.25
C GLU A 106 -3.50 -7.01 -11.60
N ARG A 107 -4.12 -5.96 -12.17
CA ARG A 107 -3.61 -5.31 -13.40
C ARG A 107 -2.21 -4.75 -13.19
N MET A 108 -1.96 -4.01 -12.11
CA MET A 108 -0.63 -3.46 -11.81
C MET A 108 0.41 -4.58 -11.67
N ASP A 109 0.07 -5.67 -10.98
CA ASP A 109 0.96 -6.81 -10.78
C ASP A 109 1.34 -7.49 -12.11
N HIS A 110 0.38 -7.62 -13.03
CA HIS A 110 0.65 -8.11 -14.39
C HIS A 110 1.69 -7.22 -15.11
N TYR A 111 1.58 -5.91 -14.98
CA TYR A 111 2.53 -4.96 -15.59
C TYR A 111 3.90 -5.01 -14.90
N LEU A 112 3.92 -5.16 -13.57
CA LEU A 112 5.17 -5.32 -12.81
C LEU A 112 5.89 -6.59 -13.24
N VAL A 113 5.20 -7.71 -13.47
CA VAL A 113 5.83 -8.94 -13.96
C VAL A 113 6.53 -8.72 -15.30
N ALA A 114 5.90 -8.04 -16.26
CA ALA A 114 6.53 -7.72 -17.54
C ALA A 114 7.72 -6.75 -17.35
N ALA A 115 7.52 -5.67 -16.58
CA ALA A 115 8.55 -4.66 -16.34
C ALA A 115 9.80 -5.24 -15.69
N ARG A 116 9.61 -6.21 -14.78
CA ARG A 116 10.67 -6.95 -14.13
C ARG A 116 11.49 -7.79 -15.11
N ARG A 117 10.86 -8.45 -16.09
CA ARG A 117 11.58 -9.18 -17.14
C ARG A 117 12.43 -8.24 -17.99
N ASN A 118 11.90 -7.08 -18.37
CA ASN A 118 12.66 -6.09 -19.13
C ASN A 118 13.82 -5.51 -18.32
N ALA A 119 13.62 -5.28 -17.02
CA ALA A 119 14.69 -4.86 -16.11
C ALA A 119 15.78 -5.94 -15.97
N ASP A 120 15.40 -7.21 -15.83
CA ASP A 120 16.34 -8.35 -15.78
C ASP A 120 17.12 -8.49 -17.10
N ALA A 121 16.47 -8.27 -18.25
CA ALA A 121 17.14 -8.31 -19.56
C ALA A 121 18.12 -7.13 -19.74
N ALA A 122 17.75 -5.93 -19.28
CA ALA A 122 18.63 -4.76 -19.28
C ALA A 122 19.88 -5.00 -18.40
N ASP A 123 19.68 -5.59 -17.22
CA ASP A 123 20.78 -5.94 -16.31
C ASP A 123 21.75 -6.96 -16.95
N GLN A 124 21.23 -7.97 -17.66
CA GLN A 124 22.05 -8.95 -18.39
C GLN A 124 22.81 -8.33 -19.57
N GLY A 125 22.19 -7.37 -20.28
CA GLY A 125 22.78 -6.68 -21.42
C GLY A 125 23.87 -5.67 -21.05
N ALA A 126 23.99 -5.30 -19.77
CA ALA A 126 24.89 -4.22 -19.35
C ALA A 126 26.37 -4.63 -19.21
N GLY A 127 26.71 -5.91 -19.37
CA GLY A 127 28.09 -6.38 -19.39
C GLY A 127 28.87 -6.07 -18.10
N ASN A 128 29.99 -5.36 -18.22
CA ASN A 128 30.84 -4.96 -17.09
C ASN A 128 30.57 -3.54 -16.57
N ALA A 129 29.48 -2.90 -17.01
CA ALA A 129 29.09 -1.59 -16.52
C ALA A 129 28.83 -1.65 -14.99
N THR A 130 29.36 -0.66 -14.26
CA THR A 130 29.18 -0.57 -12.81
C THR A 130 28.04 0.40 -12.50
N PHE A 131 26.96 -0.10 -11.93
CA PHE A 131 25.85 0.69 -11.43
C PHE A 131 25.79 0.65 -9.91
N SER A 132 25.16 1.65 -9.29
CA SER A 132 24.91 1.63 -7.84
C SER A 132 23.90 0.55 -7.45
N LEU A 133 22.92 0.26 -8.32
CA LEU A 133 21.97 -0.86 -8.20
C LEU A 133 21.63 -1.36 -9.62
N SER A 134 21.14 -2.60 -9.71
CA SER A 134 20.58 -3.13 -10.95
C SER A 134 19.22 -2.48 -11.26
N GLN A 135 18.80 -2.45 -12.54
CA GLN A 135 17.48 -1.96 -12.94
C GLN A 135 16.37 -2.73 -12.22
N ARG A 136 16.52 -4.05 -12.08
CA ARG A 136 15.57 -4.86 -11.34
C ARG A 136 15.44 -4.43 -9.88
N ALA A 137 16.57 -4.17 -9.22
CA ALA A 137 16.61 -3.70 -7.85
C ALA A 137 16.00 -2.30 -7.68
N TYR A 138 16.22 -1.39 -8.64
CA TYR A 138 15.56 -0.07 -8.63
C TYR A 138 14.04 -0.18 -8.76
N LEU A 139 13.54 -1.02 -9.68
CA LEU A 139 12.11 -1.22 -9.86
C LEU A 139 11.43 -1.74 -8.58
N ASP A 140 12.02 -2.76 -7.95
CA ASP A 140 11.43 -3.35 -6.73
C ASP A 140 11.46 -2.39 -5.54
N GLN A 141 12.59 -1.72 -5.31
CA GLN A 141 12.67 -0.72 -4.23
C GLN A 141 11.71 0.45 -4.46
N ALA A 142 11.55 0.88 -5.72
CA ALA A 142 10.56 1.91 -6.06
C ALA A 142 9.13 1.42 -5.84
N GLN A 143 8.83 0.14 -6.12
CA GLN A 143 7.52 -0.45 -5.87
C GLN A 143 7.19 -0.54 -4.37
N GLU A 144 8.16 -0.95 -3.56
CA GLU A 144 8.03 -1.00 -2.10
C GLU A 144 7.81 0.40 -1.51
N ALA A 145 8.64 1.36 -1.90
CA ALA A 145 8.51 2.76 -1.48
C ALA A 145 7.17 3.37 -1.91
N TRP A 146 6.71 3.06 -3.12
CA TRP A 146 5.41 3.49 -3.61
C TRP A 146 4.25 2.92 -2.78
N ALA A 147 4.31 1.65 -2.38
CA ALA A 147 3.24 1.03 -1.59
C ALA A 147 3.05 1.75 -0.24
N ALA A 148 4.16 2.11 0.42
CA ALA A 148 4.16 2.90 1.64
C ALA A 148 3.64 4.34 1.40
N TYR A 149 4.07 4.98 0.31
CA TYR A 149 3.58 6.31 -0.07
C TYR A 149 2.06 6.33 -0.31
N ALA A 150 1.56 5.40 -1.13
CA ALA A 150 0.14 5.28 -1.44
C ALA A 150 -0.69 5.01 -0.16
N ASP A 151 -0.13 4.29 0.81
CA ASP A 151 -0.79 4.04 2.10
C ASP A 151 -0.94 5.31 2.93
N LEU A 152 0.14 6.07 3.07
CA LEU A 152 0.10 7.33 3.80
C LEU A 152 -0.88 8.32 3.16
N VAL A 153 -0.88 8.43 1.83
CA VAL A 153 -1.80 9.31 1.10
C VAL A 153 -3.25 8.90 1.35
N CYS A 154 -3.59 7.63 1.16
CA CYS A 154 -4.98 7.21 1.27
C CYS A 154 -5.49 7.10 2.71
N LYS A 155 -4.60 6.92 3.69
CA LYS A 155 -4.92 7.15 5.12
C LYS A 155 -5.23 8.62 5.39
N GLY A 156 -4.47 9.55 4.82
CA GLY A 156 -4.78 10.98 4.89
C GLY A 156 -6.15 11.33 4.28
N VAL A 157 -6.50 10.72 3.14
CA VAL A 157 -7.84 10.83 2.55
C VAL A 157 -8.89 10.28 3.51
N TYR A 158 -8.68 9.09 4.06
CA TYR A 158 -9.57 8.51 5.06
C TYR A 158 -9.82 9.47 6.23
N ASP A 159 -8.78 10.02 6.84
CA ASP A 159 -8.90 10.93 7.98
C ASP A 159 -9.58 12.26 7.62
N LYS A 160 -9.37 12.78 6.40
CA LYS A 160 -10.07 13.98 5.91
C LYS A 160 -11.59 13.79 5.87
N TRP A 161 -12.08 12.59 5.58
CA TRP A 161 -13.50 12.25 5.50
C TRP A 161 -14.07 11.79 6.87
N ASN A 162 -13.58 12.34 7.98
CA ASN A 162 -14.04 11.94 9.31
C ASN A 162 -15.54 12.21 9.52
N GLY A 163 -16.23 11.28 10.20
CA GLY A 163 -17.63 11.45 10.64
C GLY A 163 -18.74 10.93 9.70
N GLY A 164 -18.41 10.25 8.59
CA GLY A 164 -19.42 9.73 7.64
C GLY A 164 -19.11 8.34 7.06
N SER A 165 -20.14 7.68 6.53
CA SER A 165 -20.05 6.36 5.90
C SER A 165 -19.27 6.35 4.57
N ILE A 166 -19.06 7.54 3.98
CA ILE A 166 -18.29 7.76 2.73
C ILE A 166 -16.78 7.57 2.94
N ARG A 167 -16.29 7.64 4.18
CA ARG A 167 -14.85 7.58 4.50
C ARG A 167 -14.13 6.40 3.87
N ASN A 168 -14.74 5.21 3.95
CA ASN A 168 -14.14 3.99 3.44
C ASN A 168 -14.06 3.98 1.91
N VAL A 169 -15.18 4.29 1.23
CA VAL A 169 -15.17 4.34 -0.24
C VAL A 169 -14.25 5.44 -0.77
N ALA A 170 -14.10 6.56 -0.06
CA ALA A 170 -13.14 7.61 -0.44
C ALA A 170 -11.68 7.12 -0.40
N ALA A 171 -11.30 6.38 0.64
CA ALA A 171 -9.97 5.79 0.73
C ALA A 171 -9.74 4.68 -0.31
N LEU A 172 -10.76 3.86 -0.60
CA LEU A 172 -10.70 2.86 -1.67
C LEU A 172 -10.53 3.49 -3.05
N ARG A 173 -11.26 4.57 -3.36
CA ARG A 173 -11.09 5.34 -4.60
C ARG A 173 -9.69 5.92 -4.73
N CYS A 174 -9.17 6.52 -3.65
CA CYS A 174 -7.77 6.96 -3.60
C CYS A 174 -6.81 5.83 -3.97
N ARG A 175 -7.00 4.63 -3.41
CA ARG A 175 -6.14 3.47 -3.70
C ARG A 175 -6.25 3.01 -5.16
N ILE A 176 -7.44 3.05 -5.75
CA ILE A 176 -7.66 2.75 -7.16
C ILE A 176 -6.87 3.73 -8.05
N ASP A 177 -7.01 5.03 -7.80
CA ASP A 177 -6.35 6.06 -8.60
C ASP A 177 -4.82 5.96 -8.50
N MET A 178 -4.29 5.82 -7.28
CA MET A 178 -2.85 5.61 -7.05
C MET A 178 -2.31 4.36 -7.76
N THR A 179 -3.10 3.28 -7.79
CA THR A 179 -2.73 2.03 -8.47
C THR A 179 -2.70 2.20 -9.99
N ARG A 180 -3.66 2.94 -10.56
CA ARG A 180 -3.69 3.26 -12.00
C ARG A 180 -2.51 4.12 -12.41
N GLU A 181 -2.24 5.18 -11.66
CA GLU A 181 -1.07 6.04 -11.87
C GLU A 181 0.24 5.24 -11.82
N ARG A 182 0.38 4.35 -10.83
CA ARG A 182 1.56 3.51 -10.72
C ARG A 182 1.71 2.56 -11.91
N THR A 183 0.61 1.94 -12.33
CA THR A 183 0.60 1.03 -13.49
C THR A 183 1.07 1.78 -14.73
N HIS A 184 0.60 3.01 -14.95
CA HIS A 184 1.06 3.86 -16.06
C HIS A 184 2.53 4.23 -15.97
N VAL A 185 3.03 4.61 -14.78
CA VAL A 185 4.45 4.89 -14.57
C VAL A 185 5.33 3.67 -14.85
N VAL A 186 4.91 2.48 -14.42
CA VAL A 186 5.60 1.21 -14.70
C VAL A 186 5.61 0.94 -16.20
N TRP A 187 4.46 1.05 -16.85
CA TRP A 187 4.33 0.88 -18.30
C TRP A 187 5.26 1.81 -19.06
N ARG A 188 5.15 3.12 -18.82
CA ARG A 188 5.94 4.14 -19.52
C ARG A 188 7.44 3.91 -19.37
N ASN A 189 7.91 3.57 -18.17
CA ASN A 189 9.34 3.54 -17.89
C ASN A 189 10.00 2.20 -18.23
N TYR A 190 9.26 1.09 -18.28
CA TYR A 190 9.83 -0.26 -18.44
C TYR A 190 9.25 -1.06 -19.61
N LEU A 191 8.11 -0.66 -20.16
CA LEU A 191 7.38 -1.40 -21.21
C LEU A 191 7.22 -0.59 -22.51
N THR A 192 7.74 0.63 -22.56
CA THR A 192 7.83 1.42 -23.79
C THR A 192 9.28 1.64 -24.18
N TYR A 193 9.50 1.90 -25.46
CA TYR A 193 10.83 2.08 -26.03
C TYR A 193 10.91 3.44 -26.73
N ALA A 194 12.09 4.04 -26.75
CA ALA A 194 12.31 5.34 -27.40
C ALA A 194 12.35 5.26 -28.94
N ASP A 195 12.39 4.04 -29.48
CA ASP A 195 12.36 3.78 -30.92
C ASP A 195 10.93 3.43 -31.38
N SER A 196 10.79 2.88 -32.59
CA SER A 196 9.50 2.46 -33.14
C SER A 196 9.05 1.08 -32.67
N THR A 197 9.68 0.49 -31.64
CA THR A 197 9.28 -0.82 -31.11
C THR A 197 7.95 -0.68 -30.38
N PRO A 198 6.92 -1.47 -30.74
CA PRO A 198 5.65 -1.44 -30.02
C PRO A 198 5.81 -1.79 -28.53
N PRO A 199 5.05 -1.17 -27.63
CA PRO A 199 5.03 -1.55 -26.22
C PRO A 199 4.63 -3.02 -26.01
N GLU A 200 5.25 -3.70 -25.04
CA GLU A 200 4.95 -5.11 -24.74
C GLU A 200 3.51 -5.31 -24.23
N LEU A 201 3.02 -4.35 -23.45
CA LEU A 201 1.64 -4.27 -22.98
C LEU A 201 1.00 -2.96 -23.47
N PRO A 202 -0.33 -2.95 -23.69
CA PRO A 202 -1.03 -1.72 -24.07
C PRO A 202 -0.89 -0.66 -22.97
N GLU A 203 -1.14 0.61 -23.33
CA GLU A 203 -1.22 1.67 -22.33
C GLU A 203 -2.36 1.38 -21.33
N PRO A 204 -2.11 1.42 -20.02
CA PRO A 204 -3.14 1.16 -19.03
C PRO A 204 -4.12 2.34 -18.93
N ILE A 205 -5.34 2.06 -18.47
CA ILE A 205 -6.38 3.07 -18.26
C ILE A 205 -5.87 4.13 -17.27
N ARG A 206 -5.85 5.39 -17.69
CA ARG A 206 -5.48 6.54 -16.83
C ARG A 206 -6.56 6.80 -15.78
N PRO A 207 -6.23 7.35 -14.60
CA PRO A 207 -7.24 7.75 -13.62
C PRO A 207 -8.24 8.75 -14.25
N ALA A 208 -9.50 8.68 -13.82
CA ALA A 208 -10.61 9.47 -14.39
C ALA A 208 -10.39 11.00 -14.29
N SER A 209 -9.51 11.45 -13.40
CA SER A 209 -9.11 12.86 -13.29
C SER A 209 -8.36 13.39 -14.52
N GLU A 210 -7.77 12.51 -15.33
CA GLU A 210 -7.05 12.86 -16.56
C GLU A 210 -7.89 12.59 -17.82
N GLU A 211 -8.95 11.80 -17.72
CA GLU A 211 -9.93 11.62 -18.80
C GLU A 211 -10.78 12.89 -18.98
N LEU A 212 -11.12 13.57 -17.88
CA LEU A 212 -11.85 14.85 -17.89
C LEU A 212 -11.03 16.05 -18.40
N SER A 213 -9.71 15.96 -18.51
CA SER A 213 -8.88 17.08 -18.99
C SER A 213 -8.64 17.09 -20.50
N TYR A 214 -9.19 16.12 -21.24
CA TYR A 214 -9.02 16.00 -22.69
C TYR A 214 -10.31 16.29 -23.49
N GLU A 215 -11.42 16.62 -22.81
CA GLU A 215 -12.72 16.93 -23.44
C GLU A 215 -13.10 18.43 -23.38
N ASP A 216 -12.20 19.32 -22.95
CA ASP A 216 -12.34 20.79 -23.04
C ASP A 216 -11.32 21.39 -24.03
#